data_AF-A0A7S3RR28-F1
#
_entry.id   AF-A0A7S3RR28-F1
#
_cell.length_a   1.000
_cell.length_b   1.000
_cell.length_c   1.000
_cell.angle_alpha   90.00
_cell.angle_beta   90.00
_cell.angle_gamma   90.00
#
_symmetry.space_group_name_H-M   'P 1'
#
loop_
_entity.id
_entity.type
_entity.pdbx_description
1 polymer ?
#
loop_
_entity_poly.entity_id
_entity_poly.type
_entity_poly.pdbx_seq_one_letter_code
_entity_poly.pdbx_strand_id
1 'polypeptide(L)'
;AAETIASCPGDCPGITTPTECGEEPHSDPAGEAVAWGSAPEHRVRSAAECCQRCMAHAAKNTRRPCNSWSFCYLPHCWSLDNGNTHTHGECWLKWQSDAAHPLYGQRGAYTDGYRRANRDKHLNGKYPEASNPEWVGATKAWGEAHGTAPFGVAPGSRRNQSVPTHVSWMGGVMGATVDLHVSWTTDEHGTMRSSAGDTIVDYRPWESREQNLKRGVKPEQMKF
;
A
#
# COMPACT_ATOMS: atom_id res chain seq x y z
N ALA A 1 16.90 15.90 -14.15
CA ALA A 1 15.66 16.69 -14.16
C ALA A 1 14.90 16.36 -12.87
N ALA A 2 14.31 17.36 -12.20
CA ALA A 2 13.56 17.12 -10.97
C ALA A 2 12.27 16.37 -11.28
N GLU A 3 12.01 15.28 -10.54
CA GLU A 3 10.77 14.53 -10.66
C GLU A 3 9.65 15.28 -9.93
N THR A 4 8.48 15.36 -10.58
CA THR A 4 7.28 16.04 -10.08
C THR A 4 6.12 15.04 -10.01
N ILE A 5 4.94 15.52 -9.63
CA ILE A 5 3.63 14.84 -9.79
C ILE A 5 3.44 14.19 -11.18
N ALA A 6 4.25 14.58 -12.18
CA ALA A 6 4.26 14.08 -13.55
C ALA A 6 5.13 12.83 -13.80
N SER A 7 5.82 12.26 -12.79
CA SER A 7 6.57 10.98 -12.97
C SER A 7 5.72 9.72 -12.69
N CYS A 8 4.44 9.90 -12.35
CA CYS A 8 3.36 8.93 -12.55
C CYS A 8 2.36 9.54 -13.58
N PRO A 9 1.90 8.79 -14.59
CA PRO A 9 1.07 9.34 -15.66
C PRO A 9 -0.31 9.78 -15.14
N GLY A 10 -0.71 11.02 -15.44
CA GLY A 10 -2.06 11.41 -15.86
C GLY A 10 -3.31 11.21 -14.97
N ASP A 11 -3.33 10.25 -14.04
CA ASP A 11 -4.58 9.66 -13.52
C ASP A 11 -4.76 9.78 -12.01
N CYS A 12 -3.82 10.39 -11.27
CA CYS A 12 -4.08 10.76 -9.88
C CYS A 12 -4.88 12.08 -9.86
N PRO A 13 -6.12 12.10 -9.35
CA PRO A 13 -6.97 13.30 -9.34
C PRO A 13 -6.49 14.40 -8.36
N GLY A 14 -5.25 14.31 -7.87
CA GLY A 14 -4.76 15.13 -6.76
C GLY A 14 -5.48 14.82 -5.46
N ILE A 15 -5.34 15.70 -4.48
CA ILE A 15 -6.15 15.65 -3.25
C ILE A 15 -7.59 16.01 -3.61
N THR A 16 -8.52 15.12 -3.30
CA THR A 16 -9.95 15.29 -3.57
C THR A 16 -10.79 15.42 -2.30
N THR A 17 -10.16 15.28 -1.13
CA THR A 17 -10.80 15.29 0.18
C THR A 17 -10.48 16.57 0.98
N PRO A 18 -11.29 16.87 2.01
CA PRO A 18 -10.94 17.85 3.03
C PRO A 18 -9.65 17.51 3.79
N THR A 19 -8.99 18.51 4.36
CA THR A 19 -7.69 18.36 5.05
C THR A 19 -7.71 17.36 6.20
N GLU A 20 -8.83 17.25 6.92
CA GLU A 20 -9.01 16.32 8.04
C GLU A 20 -8.95 14.85 7.61
N CYS A 21 -9.13 14.55 6.32
CA CYS A 21 -9.01 13.19 5.79
C CYS A 21 -7.55 12.72 5.70
N GLY A 22 -6.59 13.66 5.78
CA GLY A 22 -5.16 13.40 5.64
C GLY A 22 -4.83 12.64 4.37
N GLU A 23 -5.50 12.96 3.26
CA GLU A 23 -5.30 12.27 1.99
C GLU A 23 -3.87 12.44 1.50
N GLU A 24 -3.31 11.32 1.07
CA GLU A 24 -2.00 11.23 0.48
C GLU A 24 -2.09 10.32 -0.75
N PRO A 25 -1.94 10.87 -1.96
CA PRO A 25 -1.88 10.09 -3.18
C PRO A 25 -0.69 9.14 -3.13
N HIS A 26 -0.83 8.00 -3.78
CA HIS A 26 0.19 6.96 -3.78
C HIS A 26 0.56 6.48 -2.38
N SER A 27 -0.43 6.28 -1.52
CA SER A 27 -0.21 5.74 -0.20
C SER A 27 -1.22 4.66 0.14
N ASP A 28 -0.75 3.64 0.85
CA ASP A 28 -1.57 2.63 1.49
C ASP A 28 -1.29 2.70 3.01
N PRO A 29 -1.96 3.60 3.75
CA PRO A 29 -1.89 3.63 5.20
C PRO A 29 -2.31 2.28 5.77
N ALA A 30 -1.53 1.78 6.73
CA ALA A 30 -1.78 0.50 7.36
C ALA A 30 -2.97 0.58 8.33
N GLY A 31 -3.24 -0.54 9.00
CA GLY A 31 -4.26 -0.66 10.03
C GLY A 31 -5.10 -1.91 9.88
N GLU A 32 -5.80 -2.25 10.95
CA GLU A 32 -6.73 -3.37 10.95
C GLU A 32 -7.97 -2.99 10.16
N ALA A 33 -8.38 -3.83 9.20
CA ALA A 33 -9.59 -3.60 8.43
C ALA A 33 -10.82 -3.65 9.34
N VAL A 34 -11.56 -2.53 9.41
CA VAL A 34 -12.86 -2.43 10.09
C VAL A 34 -14.03 -2.42 9.09
N ALA A 35 -13.73 -2.24 7.81
CA ALA A 35 -14.61 -2.54 6.69
C ALA A 35 -13.78 -3.09 5.51
N TRP A 36 -14.25 -4.19 4.93
CA TRP A 36 -13.55 -4.88 3.85
C TRP A 36 -13.89 -4.23 2.50
N GLY A 37 -12.92 -3.53 1.89
CA GLY A 37 -13.16 -2.79 0.64
C GLY A 37 -13.62 -3.67 -0.52
N SER A 38 -13.31 -4.97 -0.49
CA SER A 38 -13.77 -5.96 -1.47
C SER A 38 -15.27 -6.27 -1.41
N ALA A 39 -15.95 -5.94 -0.30
CA ALA A 39 -17.39 -6.18 -0.16
C ALA A 39 -18.19 -5.17 -1.01
N PRO A 40 -19.29 -5.59 -1.68
CA PRO A 40 -20.10 -4.70 -2.53
C PRO A 40 -20.58 -3.41 -1.82
N GLU A 41 -20.93 -3.49 -0.55
CA GLU A 41 -21.38 -2.39 0.31
C GLU A 41 -20.27 -1.40 0.71
N HIS A 42 -19.01 -1.76 0.47
CA HIS A 42 -17.83 -0.95 0.75
C HIS A 42 -17.15 -0.45 -0.53
N ARG A 43 -17.89 -0.45 -1.64
CA ARG A 43 -17.50 0.22 -2.88
C ARG A 43 -18.05 1.65 -2.93
N VAL A 44 -17.22 2.58 -3.33
CA VAL A 44 -17.52 4.02 -3.45
C VAL A 44 -17.00 4.56 -4.77
N ARG A 45 -17.37 5.80 -5.11
CA ARG A 45 -17.01 6.41 -6.41
C ARG A 45 -15.77 7.30 -6.35
N SER A 46 -15.32 7.68 -5.16
CA SER A 46 -14.18 8.59 -4.99
C SER A 46 -13.50 8.42 -3.62
N ALA A 47 -12.27 8.94 -3.51
CA ALA A 47 -11.56 9.04 -2.24
C ALA A 47 -12.33 9.91 -1.23
N ALA A 48 -12.98 10.99 -1.68
CA ALA A 48 -13.87 11.82 -0.84
C ALA A 48 -15.00 11.01 -0.20
N GLU A 49 -15.69 10.15 -0.98
CA GLU A 49 -16.71 9.25 -0.43
C GLU A 49 -16.09 8.23 0.55
N CYS A 50 -14.89 7.72 0.28
CA CYS A 50 -14.20 6.80 1.18
C CYS A 50 -13.86 7.45 2.53
N CYS A 51 -13.32 8.67 2.52
CA CYS A 51 -13.08 9.42 3.75
C CYS A 51 -14.38 9.67 4.52
N GLN A 52 -15.47 10.07 3.84
CA GLN A 52 -16.78 10.25 4.48
C GLN A 52 -17.28 8.97 5.15
N ARG A 53 -17.07 7.80 4.52
CA ARG A 53 -17.38 6.50 5.12
C ARG A 53 -16.52 6.24 6.37
N CYS A 54 -15.24 6.60 6.34
CA CYS A 54 -14.36 6.50 7.50
C CYS A 54 -14.87 7.37 8.65
N MET A 55 -15.18 8.64 8.40
CA MET A 55 -15.76 9.55 9.40
C MET A 55 -17.07 9.02 9.98
N ALA A 56 -17.98 8.55 9.12
CA ALA A 56 -19.26 7.98 9.55
C ALA A 56 -19.09 6.69 10.37
N HIS A 57 -18.10 5.87 10.03
CA HIS A 57 -17.75 4.68 10.80
C HIS A 57 -17.19 5.07 12.18
N ALA A 58 -16.27 6.06 12.22
CA ALA A 58 -15.69 6.56 13.47
C ALA A 58 -16.75 7.13 14.42
N ALA A 59 -17.71 7.89 13.91
CA ALA A 59 -18.80 8.48 14.71
C ALA A 59 -19.71 7.43 15.37
N LYS A 60 -19.75 6.20 14.85
CA LYS A 60 -20.63 5.12 15.33
C LYS A 60 -19.91 4.04 16.14
N ASN A 61 -18.58 4.04 16.15
CA ASN A 61 -17.78 2.96 16.73
C ASN A 61 -16.75 3.51 17.72
N THR A 62 -16.79 3.03 18.96
CA THR A 62 -15.91 3.54 20.04
C THR A 62 -14.66 2.67 20.27
N ARG A 63 -14.70 1.38 19.91
CA ARG A 63 -13.59 0.44 20.16
C ARG A 63 -12.49 0.51 19.10
N ARG A 64 -12.87 0.51 17.83
CA ARG A 64 -11.99 0.61 16.66
C ARG A 64 -12.61 1.59 15.65
N PRO A 65 -12.73 2.88 15.99
CA PRO A 65 -13.20 3.89 15.05
C PRO A 65 -12.32 3.88 13.81
N CYS A 66 -12.87 4.14 12.63
CA CYS A 66 -12.00 4.26 11.45
C CYS A 66 -11.13 5.51 11.61
N ASN A 67 -9.83 5.39 11.38
CA ASN A 67 -8.91 6.52 11.36
C ASN A 67 -7.85 6.42 10.26
N SER A 68 -7.94 5.39 9.41
CA SER A 68 -7.07 5.13 8.28
C SER A 68 -7.93 4.59 7.15
N TRP A 69 -7.71 5.01 5.91
CA TRP A 69 -8.52 4.56 4.78
C TRP A 69 -7.68 4.44 3.50
N SER A 70 -8.17 3.65 2.55
CA SER A 70 -7.55 3.49 1.24
C SER A 70 -8.60 3.26 0.16
N PHE A 71 -8.49 4.00 -0.94
CA PHE A 71 -9.40 3.98 -2.07
C PHE A 71 -8.67 3.55 -3.35
N CYS A 72 -9.23 2.58 -4.06
CA CYS A 72 -8.75 2.18 -5.36
C CYS A 72 -9.38 3.04 -6.47
N TYR A 73 -8.59 3.91 -7.10
CA TYR A 73 -9.07 4.83 -8.15
C TYR A 73 -8.73 4.40 -9.57
N LEU A 74 -7.95 3.33 -9.71
CA LEU A 74 -7.62 2.73 -11.00
C LEU A 74 -8.52 1.52 -11.24
N PRO A 75 -8.70 1.07 -12.50
CA PRO A 75 -9.38 -0.19 -12.79
C PRO A 75 -8.86 -1.36 -11.95
N HIS A 76 -7.56 -1.37 -11.69
CA HIS A 76 -6.87 -2.32 -10.81
C HIS A 76 -5.90 -1.60 -9.90
N CYS A 77 -5.93 -1.94 -8.61
CA CYS A 77 -4.95 -1.47 -7.63
C CYS A 77 -4.11 -2.63 -7.14
N TRP A 78 -2.80 -2.41 -7.11
CA TRP A 78 -1.85 -3.35 -6.54
C TRP A 78 -1.77 -3.13 -5.02
N SER A 79 -2.01 -4.18 -4.24
CA SER A 79 -1.70 -4.22 -2.80
C SER A 79 -0.73 -5.34 -2.48
N LEU A 80 -0.13 -5.24 -1.30
CA LEU A 80 0.70 -6.24 -0.66
C LEU A 80 -0.05 -7.39 0.00
N ASP A 81 -1.38 -7.43 -0.12
CA ASP A 81 -2.16 -8.46 0.53
C ASP A 81 -1.98 -9.85 -0.12
N ASN A 82 -2.49 -10.87 0.58
CA ASN A 82 -2.35 -12.28 0.21
C ASN A 82 -3.29 -12.69 -0.94
N GLY A 83 -3.25 -11.96 -2.05
CA GLY A 83 -3.73 -12.41 -3.34
C GLY A 83 -5.16 -12.06 -3.70
N ASN A 84 -5.63 -10.89 -3.25
CA ASN A 84 -6.85 -10.30 -3.77
C ASN A 84 -6.59 -9.51 -5.06
N THR A 85 -7.58 -9.49 -5.94
CA THR A 85 -7.61 -8.48 -7.01
C THR A 85 -8.35 -7.29 -6.45
N HIS A 86 -7.65 -6.17 -6.30
CA HIS A 86 -8.31 -4.92 -5.98
C HIS A 86 -8.72 -4.19 -7.25
N THR A 87 -9.92 -3.64 -7.22
CA THR A 87 -10.58 -3.05 -8.39
C THR A 87 -11.14 -1.67 -8.07
N HIS A 88 -11.34 -0.87 -9.12
CA HIS A 88 -11.84 0.50 -8.98
C HIS A 88 -13.06 0.59 -8.06
N GLY A 89 -12.97 1.43 -7.03
CA GLY A 89 -14.07 1.74 -6.13
C GLY A 89 -13.95 1.08 -4.76
N GLU A 90 -13.03 0.14 -4.56
CA GLU A 90 -12.83 -0.44 -3.23
C GLU A 90 -12.43 0.63 -2.22
N CYS A 91 -13.15 0.70 -1.10
CA CYS A 91 -12.85 1.56 0.03
C CYS A 91 -12.57 0.72 1.27
N TRP A 92 -11.30 0.64 1.63
CA TRP A 92 -10.85 -0.04 2.83
C TRP A 92 -10.89 0.94 3.99
N LEU A 93 -11.73 0.65 4.99
CA LEU A 93 -11.74 1.39 6.25
C LEU A 93 -10.89 0.64 7.26
N LYS A 94 -9.97 1.33 7.90
CA LYS A 94 -8.96 0.74 8.77
C LYS A 94 -8.88 1.49 10.10
N TRP A 95 -8.41 0.79 11.11
CA TRP A 95 -8.09 1.34 12.42
C TRP A 95 -6.62 1.12 12.75
N GLN A 96 -5.97 2.19 13.17
CA GLN A 96 -4.64 2.20 13.76
C GLN A 96 -4.75 2.61 15.23
N SER A 97 -3.92 2.04 16.09
CA SER A 97 -3.91 2.40 17.51
C SER A 97 -3.31 3.78 17.78
N ASP A 98 -2.47 4.28 16.88
CA ASP A 98 -1.81 5.59 16.99
C ASP A 98 -1.83 6.30 15.62
N ALA A 99 -2.85 7.13 15.40
CA ALA A 99 -2.99 7.91 14.17
C ALA A 99 -2.06 9.14 14.11
N ALA A 100 -1.45 9.54 15.24
CA ALA A 100 -0.47 10.62 15.26
C ALA A 100 0.89 10.17 14.71
N HIS A 101 1.18 8.87 14.78
CA HIS A 101 2.34 8.24 14.16
C HIS A 101 1.88 7.18 13.15
N PRO A 102 1.29 7.63 12.02
CA PRO A 102 0.66 6.74 11.07
C PRO A 102 1.64 5.72 10.50
N LEU A 103 1.16 4.49 10.43
CA LEU A 103 1.84 3.39 9.79
C LEU A 103 1.40 3.28 8.34
N TYR A 104 2.31 2.83 7.49
CA TYR A 104 2.07 2.62 6.06
C TYR A 104 2.54 1.23 5.67
N GLY A 105 1.77 0.58 4.79
CA GLY A 105 2.21 -0.62 4.09
C GLY A 105 3.01 -0.28 2.84
N GLN A 106 2.63 0.80 2.16
CA GLN A 106 3.26 1.25 0.91
C GLN A 106 3.16 2.77 0.76
N ARG A 107 4.18 3.41 0.17
CA ARG A 107 4.17 4.86 -0.04
C ARG A 107 5.03 5.32 -1.22
N GLY A 108 4.47 6.18 -2.06
CA GLY A 108 5.13 6.85 -3.17
C GLY A 108 5.44 5.97 -4.39
N ALA A 109 6.52 6.30 -5.10
CA ALA A 109 6.96 5.57 -6.29
C ALA A 109 7.77 4.33 -5.90
N TYR A 110 7.84 3.34 -6.78
CA TYR A 110 8.82 2.26 -6.59
C TYR A 110 10.22 2.67 -7.05
N THR A 111 11.25 2.11 -6.43
CA THR A 111 12.64 2.36 -6.83
C THR A 111 12.86 2.12 -8.32
N ASP A 112 13.74 2.93 -8.89
CA ASP A 112 14.22 2.81 -10.26
C ASP A 112 14.69 1.40 -10.64
N GLY A 113 15.41 0.74 -9.73
CA GLY A 113 15.86 -0.64 -9.90
C GLY A 113 14.67 -1.60 -10.04
N TYR A 114 13.71 -1.52 -9.10
CA TYR A 114 12.50 -2.33 -9.14
C TYR A 114 11.67 -2.07 -10.41
N ARG A 115 11.47 -0.79 -10.78
CA ARG A 115 10.73 -0.41 -11.99
C ARG A 115 11.39 -0.95 -13.25
N ARG A 116 12.72 -0.85 -13.39
CA ARG A 116 13.44 -1.39 -14.55
C ARG A 116 13.38 -2.91 -14.61
N ALA A 117 13.61 -3.60 -13.50
CA ALA A 117 13.58 -5.07 -13.43
C ALA A 117 12.18 -5.67 -13.70
N ASN A 118 11.14 -4.85 -13.59
CA ASN A 118 9.75 -5.27 -13.77
C ASN A 118 9.03 -4.52 -14.90
N ARG A 119 9.74 -3.74 -15.71
CA ARG A 119 9.16 -2.90 -16.78
C ARG A 119 8.36 -3.73 -17.78
N ASP A 120 8.93 -4.85 -18.25
CA ASP A 120 8.25 -5.69 -19.23
C ASP A 120 7.02 -6.39 -18.65
N LYS A 121 7.05 -6.70 -17.35
CA LYS A 121 5.90 -7.29 -16.62
C LYS A 121 4.77 -6.28 -16.49
N HIS A 122 5.12 -5.04 -16.12
CA HIS A 122 4.18 -3.92 -16.06
C HIS A 122 3.55 -3.63 -17.43
N LEU A 123 4.36 -3.46 -18.48
CA LEU A 123 3.90 -3.09 -19.82
C LEU A 123 3.03 -4.16 -20.49
N ASN A 124 3.27 -5.43 -20.20
CA ASN A 124 2.54 -6.53 -20.81
C ASN A 124 1.37 -7.04 -19.95
N GLY A 125 1.11 -6.43 -18.78
CA GLY A 125 0.11 -6.93 -17.83
C GLY A 125 0.40 -8.37 -17.37
N LYS A 126 1.66 -8.80 -17.47
CA LYS A 126 2.09 -10.17 -17.18
C LYS A 126 2.72 -10.17 -15.80
N TYR A 127 1.95 -10.58 -14.79
CA TYR A 127 2.57 -11.07 -13.57
C TYR A 127 3.25 -12.41 -13.86
N PRO A 128 4.26 -12.81 -13.08
CA PRO A 128 4.67 -14.20 -13.01
C PRO A 128 3.47 -15.03 -12.55
N GLU A 129 3.01 -15.96 -13.38
CA GLU A 129 2.06 -16.95 -12.90
C GLU A 129 2.70 -17.75 -11.75
N ALA A 130 1.91 -18.12 -10.75
CA ALA A 130 2.35 -19.03 -9.68
C ALA A 130 2.86 -20.39 -10.23
N SER A 131 2.50 -20.74 -11.47
CA SER A 131 2.96 -21.89 -12.23
C SER A 131 4.31 -21.68 -12.92
N ASN A 132 4.86 -20.46 -12.97
CA ASN A 132 6.17 -20.22 -13.59
C ASN A 132 7.28 -20.75 -12.66
N PRO A 133 7.95 -21.85 -13.00
CA PRO A 133 8.95 -22.48 -12.14
C PRO A 133 10.16 -21.58 -11.89
N GLU A 134 10.46 -20.68 -12.83
CA GLU A 134 11.54 -19.70 -12.72
C GLU A 134 11.27 -18.71 -11.58
N TRP A 135 10.02 -18.33 -11.38
CA TRP A 135 9.62 -17.36 -10.36
C TRP A 135 9.41 -17.96 -8.98
N VAL A 136 8.85 -19.16 -8.91
CA VAL A 136 8.84 -19.94 -7.65
C VAL A 136 10.27 -20.23 -7.23
N GLY A 137 11.14 -20.61 -8.17
CA GLY A 137 12.56 -20.81 -7.95
C GLY A 137 13.27 -19.53 -7.49
N ALA A 138 13.03 -18.40 -8.15
CA ALA A 138 13.59 -17.11 -7.77
C ALA A 138 13.12 -16.66 -6.38
N THR A 139 11.82 -16.74 -6.07
CA THR A 139 11.26 -16.37 -4.76
C THR A 139 11.82 -17.25 -3.65
N LYS A 140 11.95 -18.56 -3.90
CA LYS A 140 12.55 -19.52 -2.98
C LYS A 140 14.04 -19.25 -2.76
N ALA A 141 14.82 -19.11 -3.84
CA ALA A 141 16.26 -18.83 -3.77
C ALA A 141 16.54 -17.48 -3.09
N TRP A 142 15.69 -16.48 -3.33
CA TRP A 142 15.76 -15.17 -2.68
C TRP A 142 15.43 -15.29 -1.18
N GLY A 143 14.37 -16.03 -0.83
CA GLY A 143 14.04 -16.39 0.55
C GLY A 143 15.16 -17.12 1.28
N GLU A 144 15.84 -18.05 0.61
CA GLU A 144 17.00 -18.78 1.15
C GLU A 144 18.23 -17.89 1.31
N ALA A 145 18.50 -16.99 0.35
CA ALA A 145 19.66 -16.11 0.38
C ALA A 145 19.52 -14.91 1.33
N HIS A 146 18.30 -14.38 1.47
CA HIS A 146 18.03 -13.14 2.20
C HIS A 146 17.20 -13.35 3.48
N GLY A 147 16.71 -14.58 3.71
CA GLY A 147 15.90 -14.95 4.87
C GLY A 147 14.44 -14.51 4.81
N THR A 148 14.00 -13.89 3.71
CA THR A 148 12.65 -13.35 3.50
C THR A 148 12.27 -13.41 2.03
N ALA A 149 10.98 -13.59 1.70
CA ALA A 149 10.53 -13.46 0.31
C ALA A 149 10.62 -11.98 -0.16
N PRO A 150 10.82 -11.73 -1.47
CA PRO A 150 10.72 -10.39 -2.03
C PRO A 150 9.32 -9.79 -1.82
N PHE A 151 9.25 -8.46 -1.77
CA PHE A 151 8.03 -7.69 -1.52
C PHE A 151 6.89 -8.07 -2.47
N GLY A 152 5.68 -8.23 -1.93
CA GLY A 152 4.44 -8.42 -2.71
C GLY A 152 4.20 -9.80 -3.34
N VAL A 153 5.00 -10.81 -2.97
CA VAL A 153 4.80 -12.19 -3.44
C VAL A 153 4.50 -13.12 -2.25
N ALA A 154 3.23 -13.20 -1.89
CA ALA A 154 2.74 -14.33 -1.09
C ALA A 154 2.66 -15.58 -1.98
N PRO A 155 3.29 -16.72 -1.62
CA PRO A 155 3.15 -17.96 -2.37
C PRO A 155 1.67 -18.33 -2.57
N GLY A 156 1.24 -18.48 -3.84
CA GLY A 156 -0.15 -18.84 -4.19
C GLY A 156 -1.11 -17.66 -4.45
N SER A 157 -0.64 -16.42 -4.39
CA SER A 157 -1.40 -15.23 -4.80
C SER A 157 -1.78 -15.30 -6.29
N ARG A 158 -3.08 -15.28 -6.62
CA ARG A 158 -3.57 -15.54 -7.99
C ARG A 158 -3.88 -14.28 -8.81
N ARG A 159 -3.72 -13.07 -8.26
CA ARG A 159 -4.67 -12.02 -8.64
C ARG A 159 -4.19 -10.56 -8.61
N ASN A 160 -2.89 -10.31 -8.73
CA ASN A 160 -2.34 -8.97 -8.91
C ASN A 160 -1.98 -8.72 -10.39
N GLN A 161 -2.70 -7.83 -11.08
CA GLN A 161 -2.76 -7.84 -12.56
C GLN A 161 -1.65 -7.04 -13.28
N SER A 162 -0.81 -6.29 -12.57
CA SER A 162 0.42 -5.69 -13.14
C SER A 162 1.42 -5.35 -12.03
N VAL A 163 2.72 -5.31 -12.35
CA VAL A 163 3.72 -4.79 -11.40
C VAL A 163 3.57 -3.27 -11.32
N PRO A 164 3.34 -2.67 -10.15
CA PRO A 164 3.10 -1.24 -10.07
C PRO A 164 4.40 -0.45 -10.27
N THR A 165 4.30 0.70 -10.93
CA THR A 165 5.39 1.70 -10.97
C THR A 165 5.34 2.67 -9.78
N HIS A 166 4.20 2.71 -9.10
CA HIS A 166 3.89 3.52 -7.93
C HIS A 166 2.79 2.84 -7.12
N VAL A 167 2.59 3.23 -5.87
CA VAL A 167 1.46 2.74 -5.08
C VAL A 167 0.15 3.25 -5.70
N SER A 168 -0.72 2.34 -6.13
CA SER A 168 -1.96 2.65 -6.86
C SER A 168 -3.16 2.99 -5.97
N TRP A 169 -2.90 3.36 -4.72
CA TRP A 169 -3.93 3.70 -3.74
C TRP A 169 -3.95 5.20 -3.48
N MET A 170 -5.15 5.75 -3.30
CA MET A 170 -5.31 7.00 -2.56
C MET A 170 -5.64 6.66 -1.13
N GLY A 171 -4.73 6.97 -0.22
CA GLY A 171 -4.87 6.69 1.19
C GLY A 171 -5.10 7.96 1.99
N GLY A 172 -5.54 7.81 3.23
CA GLY A 172 -5.45 8.90 4.20
C GLY A 172 -5.51 8.43 5.64
N VAL A 173 -4.94 9.23 6.52
CA VAL A 173 -5.04 9.05 7.97
C VAL A 173 -5.75 10.27 8.55
N MET A 174 -6.84 10.00 9.27
CA MET A 174 -7.71 11.06 9.78
C MET A 174 -6.93 11.96 10.75
N GLY A 175 -6.93 13.26 10.48
CA GLY A 175 -6.23 14.29 11.25
C GLY A 175 -4.72 14.39 11.00
N ALA A 176 -4.15 13.53 10.15
CA ALA A 176 -2.73 13.64 9.79
C ALA A 176 -2.49 14.83 8.85
N THR A 177 -1.38 15.53 9.06
CA THR A 177 -0.91 16.55 8.12
C THR A 177 0.05 15.91 7.12
N VAL A 178 -0.25 16.04 5.83
CA VAL A 178 0.56 15.48 4.75
C VAL A 178 1.34 16.60 4.08
N ASP A 179 2.67 16.53 4.11
CA ASP A 179 3.53 17.44 3.34
C ASP A 179 3.75 16.87 1.93
N LEU A 180 3.05 17.45 0.95
CA LEU A 180 3.12 17.05 -0.45
C LEU A 180 4.43 17.43 -1.15
N HIS A 181 5.31 18.20 -0.50
CA HIS A 181 6.67 18.43 -0.97
C HIS A 181 7.64 17.29 -0.63
N VAL A 182 7.25 16.42 0.31
CA VAL A 182 8.01 15.22 0.66
C VAL A 182 7.65 14.10 -0.29
N SER A 183 8.61 13.65 -1.09
CA SER A 183 8.44 12.48 -1.95
C SER A 183 8.82 11.21 -1.20
N TRP A 184 8.14 10.12 -1.54
CA TRP A 184 8.40 8.79 -0.98
C TRP A 184 8.82 7.82 -2.07
N THR A 185 9.75 6.94 -1.74
CA THR A 185 10.15 5.82 -2.60
C THR A 185 10.08 4.52 -1.82
N THR A 186 9.41 3.51 -2.37
CA THR A 186 9.35 2.14 -1.83
C THR A 186 10.28 1.22 -2.62
N ASP A 187 11.13 0.47 -1.93
CA ASP A 187 12.00 -0.55 -2.55
C ASP A 187 11.37 -1.95 -2.62
N GLU A 188 12.07 -2.88 -3.27
CA GLU A 188 11.71 -4.29 -3.39
C GLU A 188 11.69 -5.06 -2.06
N HIS A 189 12.09 -4.42 -0.96
CA HIS A 189 11.99 -4.95 0.39
C HIS A 189 10.91 -4.24 1.19
N GLY A 190 10.12 -3.34 0.58
CA GLY A 190 9.08 -2.58 1.26
C GLY A 190 9.62 -1.53 2.23
N THR A 191 10.90 -1.19 2.11
CA THR A 191 11.45 -0.02 2.79
C THR A 191 11.01 1.22 2.03
N MET A 192 10.28 2.09 2.72
CA MET A 192 9.83 3.39 2.25
C MET A 192 10.78 4.46 2.77
N ARG A 193 11.31 5.30 1.88
CA ARG A 193 12.23 6.40 2.22
C ARG A 193 11.65 7.73 1.77
N SER A 194 11.70 8.74 2.64
CA SER A 194 11.24 10.09 2.33
C SER A 194 12.39 10.98 1.86
N SER A 195 12.10 11.99 1.04
CA SER A 195 13.07 13.04 0.69
C SER A 195 13.49 13.90 1.89
N ALA A 196 12.75 13.85 3.00
CA ALA A 196 13.08 14.51 4.26
C ALA A 196 13.99 13.68 5.18
N GLY A 197 14.33 12.44 4.81
CA GLY A 197 15.24 11.56 5.55
C GLY A 197 14.56 10.51 6.43
N ASP A 198 13.23 10.40 6.38
CA ASP A 198 12.50 9.36 7.11
C ASP A 198 12.63 8.00 6.45
N THR A 199 12.51 6.95 7.27
CA THR A 199 12.46 5.57 6.80
C THR A 199 11.35 4.82 7.53
N ILE A 200 10.49 4.15 6.77
CA ILE A 200 9.44 3.25 7.26
C ILE A 200 9.69 1.88 6.62
N VAL A 201 9.54 0.81 7.40
CA VAL A 201 9.61 -0.57 6.90
C VAL A 201 8.22 -1.17 7.01
N ASP A 202 7.72 -1.78 5.93
CA ASP A 202 6.42 -2.45 5.90
C ASP A 202 6.40 -3.67 6.84
N TYR A 203 5.32 -3.79 7.60
CA TYR A 203 5.02 -5.04 8.30
C TYR A 203 4.49 -6.08 7.32
N ARG A 204 5.03 -7.30 7.40
CA ARG A 204 4.58 -8.42 6.57
C ARG A 204 3.95 -9.52 7.42
N PRO A 205 2.63 -9.77 7.29
CA PRO A 205 1.92 -10.73 8.14
C PRO A 205 2.29 -12.20 7.86
N TRP A 206 2.97 -12.49 6.75
CA TRP A 206 3.47 -13.84 6.43
C TRP A 206 4.91 -14.11 6.91
N GLU A 207 5.59 -13.10 7.45
CA GLU A 207 6.91 -13.25 8.07
C GLU A 207 6.77 -13.39 9.59
N SER A 208 7.70 -14.12 10.21
CA SER A 208 7.74 -14.22 11.67
C SER A 208 8.01 -12.85 12.30
N ARG A 209 7.67 -12.71 13.58
CA ARG A 209 8.01 -11.52 14.37
C ARG A 209 9.51 -11.21 14.31
N GLU A 210 10.35 -12.23 14.43
CA GLU A 210 11.81 -12.08 14.37
C GLU A 210 12.29 -11.58 13.01
N GLN A 211 11.74 -12.11 11.91
CA GLN A 211 12.07 -11.66 10.55
C GLN A 211 11.69 -10.19 10.32
N ASN A 212 10.49 -9.79 10.74
CA ASN A 212 10.04 -8.40 10.65
C ASN A 212 10.93 -7.46 11.49
N LEU A 213 11.28 -7.85 12.73
CA LEU A 213 12.16 -7.05 13.59
C LEU A 213 13.55 -6.88 12.97
N LYS A 214 14.11 -7.95 12.39
CA LYS A 214 15.42 -7.91 11.72
C LYS A 214 15.45 -6.94 10.54
N ARG A 215 14.32 -6.75 9.85
CA ARG A 215 14.17 -5.78 8.75
C ARG A 215 13.98 -4.34 9.23
N GLY A 216 13.77 -4.12 10.52
CA GLY A 216 13.55 -2.81 11.11
C GLY A 216 12.08 -2.40 11.22
N VAL A 217 11.14 -3.35 11.07
CA VAL A 217 9.73 -3.10 11.39
C VAL A 217 9.61 -2.84 12.88
N LYS A 218 8.93 -1.76 13.26
CA LYS A 218 8.78 -1.40 14.66
C LYS A 218 7.75 -2.31 15.35
N PRO A 219 7.94 -2.69 16.63
CA PRO A 219 7.01 -3.58 17.34
C PRO A 219 5.54 -3.13 17.32
N GLU A 220 5.28 -1.83 17.31
CA GLU A 220 3.95 -1.23 17.22
C GLU A 220 3.26 -1.49 15.88
N GLN A 221 4.02 -1.73 14.81
CA GLN A 221 3.50 -2.11 13.49
C GLN A 221 3.03 -3.56 13.43
N MET A 222 3.39 -4.39 14.41
CA MET A 222 3.09 -5.83 14.46
C MET A 222 1.89 -6.15 15.36
N LYS A 223 1.02 -5.17 15.61
CA LYS A 223 -0.16 -5.31 16.49
C LYS A 223 -1.44 -5.73 15.74
N PHE A 224 -1.31 -6.09 14.47
CA PHE A 224 -2.39 -6.52 13.60
C PHE A 224 -2.25 -8.00 13.26
#